data_AF-A0A820GXX5-F1
#
_entry.id   AF-A0A820GXX5-F1
#
_cell.length_a   1.000
_cell.length_b   1.000
_cell.length_c   1.000
_cell.angle_alpha   90.00
_cell.angle_beta   90.00
_cell.angle_gamma   90.00
#
_symmetry.space_group_name_H-M   'P 1'
#
loop_
_entity.id
_entity.type
_entity.pdbx_description
1 polymer ?
#
loop_
_entity_poly.entity_id
_entity_poly.type
_entity_poly.pdbx_seq_one_letter_code
_entity_poly.pdbx_strand_id
1 'polypeptide(L)'
;MSKCLFSLPVKQLLHPGESQRDDPSDCYDVFIKFQSAKNIPKMDLIGHADPYFVANIDEKISFTSTIVPNTASPQWNDHEWIVRNIPSTAKLSVSVYDKDDKKPIDDYIGSFKILNIVNYHPHLDGHTIRGLLNRDRGRFYLSINAVKSNNESQQLSRYTNDSPCRYSRHDDTIAGQFTKLNNEHVYSTFEIQLRRSTYFFRQHGRQYWSRDHDLAQIVFGTHPLGLVTKTSVKLAHRALYEQTVKHNESGVLHNGDELWKLVFMDKTTQRIKPCIYTYTIDDSTWRFSETNNKCFTDYVSKHVVLADASEYVLCAGQFHPRPKFGWNRSSDDWELVFDNASGTYTPGIHVLESLKELLLFNFPGLSIVTYNYKDPLLKESLEQLKLAAENYESHDKT
;
A
#
# COMPACT_ATOMS: atom_id res chain seq x y z
N MET A 1 5.91 -28.38 -60.59
CA MET A 1 6.59 -29.50 -59.93
C MET A 1 7.89 -28.99 -59.32
N SER A 2 8.11 -29.23 -58.02
CA SER A 2 9.38 -29.41 -57.25
C SER A 2 10.64 -28.60 -57.63
N LYS A 3 11.52 -28.12 -56.74
CA LYS A 3 11.81 -28.26 -55.29
C LYS A 3 12.99 -27.31 -54.94
N CYS A 4 13.31 -27.22 -53.64
CA CYS A 4 14.49 -26.63 -52.93
C CYS A 4 14.29 -25.22 -52.36
N LEU A 5 13.92 -25.06 -51.08
CA LEU A 5 14.63 -25.29 -49.79
C LEU A 5 15.96 -24.54 -49.66
N PHE A 6 15.93 -23.44 -48.90
CA PHE A 6 16.94 -23.11 -47.88
C PHE A 6 16.26 -22.36 -46.73
N SER A 7 16.10 -23.04 -45.59
CA SER A 7 15.77 -22.38 -44.32
C SER A 7 17.05 -21.78 -43.74
N LEU A 8 17.03 -20.49 -43.44
CA LEU A 8 18.06 -19.87 -42.61
C LEU A 8 17.68 -20.08 -41.12
N PRO A 9 18.61 -20.51 -40.26
CA PRO A 9 18.33 -20.66 -38.84
C PRO A 9 18.20 -19.27 -38.22
N VAL A 10 17.10 -19.02 -37.53
CA VAL A 10 16.97 -17.89 -36.61
C VAL A 10 18.02 -18.10 -35.51
N LYS A 11 19.13 -17.37 -35.58
CA LYS A 11 20.08 -17.25 -34.48
C LYS A 11 19.32 -16.65 -33.30
N GLN A 12 19.04 -17.50 -32.33
CA GLN A 12 18.67 -17.10 -30.98
C GLN A 12 19.81 -16.20 -30.47
N LEU A 13 19.54 -14.90 -30.33
CA LEU A 13 20.44 -13.96 -29.66
C LEU A 13 20.47 -14.35 -28.19
N LEU A 14 21.42 -15.22 -27.83
CA LEU A 14 21.82 -15.45 -26.44
C LEU A 14 22.45 -14.16 -25.93
N HIS A 15 21.77 -13.50 -25.01
CA HIS A 15 22.38 -12.46 -24.19
C HIS A 15 23.45 -13.12 -23.29
N PRO A 16 24.69 -12.61 -23.28
CA PRO A 16 25.71 -13.09 -22.37
C PRO A 16 25.43 -12.53 -20.97
N GLY A 17 24.98 -13.39 -20.05
CA GLY A 17 24.76 -13.01 -18.66
C GLY A 17 23.72 -13.80 -17.86
N GLU A 18 23.46 -15.08 -18.17
CA GLU A 18 22.73 -15.94 -17.22
C GLU A 18 23.72 -16.57 -16.22
N SER A 19 24.10 -15.81 -15.20
CA SER A 19 24.76 -16.33 -14.00
C SER A 19 23.72 -17.03 -13.11
N GLN A 20 23.89 -18.34 -12.91
CA GLN A 20 23.18 -19.23 -11.96
C GLN A 20 21.64 -19.12 -11.95
N ARG A 21 20.96 -20.13 -12.51
CA ARG A 21 19.54 -20.35 -12.20
C ARG A 21 19.45 -20.65 -10.70
N ASP A 22 18.82 -19.76 -9.93
CA ASP A 22 18.51 -20.01 -8.52
C ASP A 22 17.80 -21.37 -8.39
N ASP A 23 18.33 -22.25 -7.56
CA ASP A 23 17.65 -23.50 -7.21
C ASP A 23 16.27 -23.13 -6.59
N PRO A 24 15.14 -23.60 -7.16
CA PRO A 24 13.82 -23.33 -6.61
C PRO A 24 13.66 -23.76 -5.14
N SER A 25 14.46 -24.73 -4.69
CA SER A 25 14.44 -25.27 -3.34
C SER A 25 15.37 -24.55 -2.35
N ASP A 26 16.25 -23.66 -2.82
CA ASP A 26 17.15 -22.88 -1.99
C ASP A 26 16.57 -21.49 -1.70
N CYS A 27 15.47 -21.48 -0.96
CA CYS A 27 14.77 -20.28 -0.53
C CYS A 27 14.74 -20.15 0.99
N TYR A 28 14.74 -18.90 1.44
CA TYR A 28 14.77 -18.53 2.85
C TYR A 28 13.63 -17.56 3.16
N ASP A 29 13.18 -17.60 4.41
CA ASP A 29 12.36 -16.57 5.01
C ASP A 29 13.26 -15.66 5.82
N VAL A 30 13.11 -14.35 5.63
CA VAL A 30 13.94 -13.34 6.29
C VAL A 30 13.10 -12.48 7.21
N PHE A 31 13.65 -12.23 8.40
CA PHE A 31 13.09 -11.39 9.45
C PHE A 31 14.09 -10.27 9.71
N ILE A 32 13.72 -9.05 9.34
CA ILE A 32 14.56 -7.86 9.49
C ILE A 32 13.92 -6.98 10.56
N LYS A 33 14.70 -6.59 11.58
CA LYS A 33 14.30 -5.53 12.50
C LYS A 33 15.17 -4.31 12.24
N PHE A 34 14.56 -3.22 11.82
CA PHE A 34 15.23 -1.94 11.68
C PHE A 34 15.23 -1.25 13.05
N GLN A 35 16.39 -0.89 13.59
CA GLN A 35 16.48 -0.46 14.99
C GLN A 35 16.63 1.06 15.09
N SER A 36 17.71 1.59 14.51
CA SER A 36 18.03 3.02 14.62
C SER A 36 19.07 3.47 13.61
N ALA A 37 19.28 4.77 13.53
CA ALA A 37 20.50 5.35 12.99
C ALA A 37 21.12 6.35 13.98
N LYS A 38 22.39 6.68 13.81
CA LYS A 38 23.13 7.65 14.63
C LYS A 38 24.05 8.51 13.79
N ASN A 39 24.30 9.72 14.27
CA ASN A 39 25.19 10.71 13.63
C ASN A 39 24.76 11.06 12.20
N ILE A 40 23.45 11.13 11.97
CA ILE A 40 22.90 11.65 10.71
C ILE A 40 23.28 13.13 10.61
N PRO A 41 23.84 13.59 9.47
CA PRO A 41 24.20 14.99 9.30
C PRO A 41 22.95 15.86 9.34
N LYS A 42 23.13 17.11 9.76
CA LYS A 42 22.12 18.14 9.54
C LYS A 42 21.97 18.39 8.04
N MET A 43 20.73 18.42 7.57
CA MET A 43 20.36 18.58 6.18
C MET A 43 19.52 19.85 5.98
N ASP A 44 18.69 20.20 6.96
CA ASP A 44 17.97 21.48 7.02
C ASP A 44 18.80 22.70 7.44
N LEU A 45 18.33 23.89 7.08
CA LEU A 45 18.90 25.17 7.53
C LEU A 45 18.69 25.38 9.06
N ILE A 46 17.53 25.01 9.58
CA ILE A 46 17.11 25.18 10.97
C ILE A 46 16.64 23.83 11.50
N GLY A 47 17.06 23.42 12.71
CA GLY A 47 16.75 22.09 13.25
C GLY A 47 17.76 21.01 12.86
N HIS A 48 17.44 19.76 13.20
CA HIS A 48 18.06 18.53 12.68
C HIS A 48 17.21 17.97 11.53
N ALA A 49 17.72 16.93 10.86
CA ALA A 49 16.95 16.19 9.85
C ALA A 49 15.69 15.54 10.44
N ASP A 50 14.72 15.26 9.57
CA ASP A 50 13.53 14.43 9.73
C ASP A 50 13.72 13.08 8.99
N PRO A 51 14.61 12.19 9.48
CA PRO A 51 15.02 11.00 8.76
C PRO A 51 13.93 9.92 8.62
N TYR A 52 13.89 9.31 7.45
CA TYR A 52 13.25 8.02 7.18
C TYR A 52 14.15 7.15 6.28
N PHE A 53 13.82 5.87 6.13
CA PHE A 53 14.56 4.99 5.22
C PHE A 53 13.64 4.21 4.28
N VAL A 54 14.20 3.83 3.14
CA VAL A 54 13.63 2.88 2.19
C VAL A 54 14.58 1.69 2.08
N ALA A 55 14.10 0.53 2.48
CA ALA A 55 14.77 -0.75 2.35
C ALA A 55 14.20 -1.51 1.14
N ASN A 56 15.05 -2.25 0.44
CA ASN A 56 14.67 -2.98 -0.75
C ASN A 56 15.46 -4.28 -0.88
N ILE A 57 14.77 -5.38 -1.22
CA ILE A 57 15.39 -6.67 -1.54
C ILE A 57 15.30 -6.90 -3.04
N ASP A 58 16.46 -6.98 -3.69
CA ASP A 58 16.66 -7.28 -5.13
C ASP A 58 15.81 -6.46 -6.12
N GLU A 59 15.40 -5.25 -5.74
CA GLU A 59 14.48 -4.39 -6.49
C GLU A 59 13.10 -5.02 -6.73
N LYS A 60 12.75 -6.05 -5.93
CA LYS A 60 11.49 -6.80 -6.05
C LYS A 60 10.45 -6.45 -5.00
N ILE A 61 10.88 -6.10 -3.79
CA ILE A 61 10.00 -5.71 -2.70
C ILE A 61 10.68 -4.63 -1.86
N SER A 62 9.89 -3.64 -1.41
CA SER A 62 10.38 -2.52 -0.60
C SER A 62 9.66 -2.41 0.73
N PHE A 63 10.32 -1.72 1.64
CA PHE A 63 9.82 -1.35 2.95
C PHE A 63 10.23 0.08 3.25
N THR A 64 9.27 0.93 3.62
CA THR A 64 9.51 2.33 3.95
C THR A 64 9.17 2.55 5.42
N SER A 65 10.04 3.24 6.14
CA SER A 65 9.79 3.57 7.55
C SER A 65 8.87 4.77 7.71
N THR A 66 8.42 4.98 8.94
CA THR A 66 7.93 6.28 9.36
C THR A 66 9.06 7.31 9.45
N ILE A 67 8.68 8.58 9.37
CA ILE A 67 9.57 9.72 9.59
C ILE A 67 9.75 9.93 11.09
N VAL A 68 10.98 10.13 11.54
CA VAL A 68 11.28 10.50 12.93
C VAL A 68 11.75 11.95 12.95
N PRO A 69 10.98 12.89 13.52
CA PRO A 69 11.26 14.31 13.34
C PRO A 69 12.45 14.81 14.16
N ASN A 70 13.14 15.79 13.60
CA ASN A 70 14.13 16.68 14.22
C ASN A 70 15.16 15.91 15.06
N THR A 71 15.83 14.93 14.45
CA THR A 71 16.83 14.10 15.14
C THR A 71 17.98 13.67 14.25
N ALA A 72 19.18 13.63 14.83
CA ALA A 72 20.34 12.99 14.23
C ALA A 72 20.47 11.49 14.60
N SER A 73 19.59 10.98 15.46
CA SER A 73 19.62 9.62 16.00
C SER A 73 18.24 8.96 16.06
N PRO A 74 17.57 8.75 14.90
CA PRO A 74 16.22 8.20 14.86
C PRO A 74 16.14 6.76 15.37
N GLN A 75 14.96 6.39 15.88
CA GLN A 75 14.64 5.05 16.40
C GLN A 75 13.41 4.50 15.67
N TRP A 76 13.47 3.25 15.23
CA TRP A 76 12.42 2.56 14.48
C TRP A 76 12.12 1.17 15.07
N ASN A 77 12.22 1.01 16.40
CA ASN A 77 12.25 -0.30 17.07
C ASN A 77 11.02 -1.21 16.82
N ASP A 78 9.91 -0.66 16.31
CA ASP A 78 8.67 -1.33 15.89
C ASP A 78 8.63 -1.73 14.40
N HIS A 79 9.68 -1.41 13.64
CA HIS A 79 9.78 -1.68 12.20
C HIS A 79 10.35 -3.07 11.93
N GLU A 80 9.47 -4.06 11.97
CA GLU A 80 9.77 -5.45 11.60
C GLU A 80 9.31 -5.77 10.17
N TRP A 81 10.20 -6.30 9.33
CA TRP A 81 9.89 -6.71 7.95
C TRP A 81 10.13 -8.20 7.76
N ILE A 82 9.09 -8.90 7.35
CA ILE A 82 9.07 -10.35 7.14
C ILE A 82 8.81 -10.60 5.65
N VAL A 83 9.79 -11.20 4.98
CA VAL A 83 9.70 -11.53 3.56
C VAL A 83 9.94 -13.03 3.38
N ARG A 84 9.00 -13.69 2.71
CA ARG A 84 9.03 -15.13 2.46
C ARG A 84 9.65 -15.44 1.10
N ASN A 85 10.30 -16.60 1.02
CA ASN A 85 10.86 -17.17 -0.21
C ASN A 85 11.82 -16.25 -0.97
N ILE A 86 12.77 -15.64 -0.28
CA ILE A 86 13.90 -14.97 -0.94
C ILE A 86 14.92 -16.02 -1.41
N PRO A 87 15.65 -15.80 -2.53
CA PRO A 87 16.79 -16.66 -2.89
C PRO A 87 17.94 -16.51 -1.88
N SER A 88 18.80 -17.53 -1.80
CA SER A 88 20.02 -17.48 -0.96
C SER A 88 21.02 -16.38 -1.35
N THR A 89 20.92 -15.88 -2.59
CA THR A 89 21.74 -14.81 -3.18
C THR A 89 21.17 -13.40 -2.96
N ALA A 90 20.05 -13.28 -2.24
CA ALA A 90 19.32 -12.04 -2.10
C ALA A 90 20.13 -10.93 -1.41
N LYS A 91 19.92 -9.69 -1.88
CA LYS A 91 20.65 -8.50 -1.44
C LYS A 91 19.68 -7.48 -0.86
N LEU A 92 20.05 -6.89 0.28
CA LEU A 92 19.33 -5.77 0.87
C LEU A 92 20.06 -4.47 0.53
N SER A 93 19.32 -3.50 0.00
CA SER A 93 19.75 -2.10 -0.10
C SER A 93 18.92 -1.26 0.85
N VAL A 94 19.56 -0.33 1.58
CA VAL A 94 18.86 0.62 2.46
C VAL A 94 19.34 2.02 2.12
N SER A 95 18.39 2.89 1.77
CA SER A 95 18.60 4.31 1.49
C SER A 95 17.94 5.15 2.58
N VAL A 96 18.62 6.19 3.05
CA VAL A 96 18.15 7.10 4.11
C VAL A 96 17.94 8.48 3.49
N TYR A 97 16.83 9.11 3.85
CA TYR A 97 16.36 10.38 3.33
C TYR A 97 15.97 11.29 4.47
N ASP A 98 16.05 12.59 4.22
CA ASP A 98 15.57 13.65 5.09
C ASP A 98 14.26 14.22 4.52
N LYS A 99 13.16 14.14 5.28
CA LYS A 99 11.88 14.70 4.86
C LYS A 99 11.95 16.22 4.90
N ASP A 100 11.61 16.89 3.80
CA ASP A 100 11.39 18.34 3.79
C ASP A 100 10.02 18.64 3.17
N ASP A 101 9.03 18.90 4.01
CA ASP A 101 7.65 19.21 3.59
C ASP A 101 7.56 20.47 2.69
N LYS A 102 8.63 21.29 2.59
CA LYS A 102 8.68 22.46 1.70
C LYS A 102 9.25 22.14 0.31
N LYS A 103 9.85 20.96 0.12
CA LYS A 103 10.44 20.56 -1.16
C LYS A 103 9.61 19.47 -1.83
N PRO A 104 9.54 19.45 -3.16
CA PRO A 104 8.92 18.36 -3.90
C PRO A 104 9.79 17.10 -3.92
N ILE A 105 11.04 17.13 -3.47
CA ILE A 105 11.93 15.97 -3.42
C ILE A 105 12.69 16.03 -2.11
N ASP A 106 12.59 14.95 -1.34
CA ASP A 106 13.28 14.77 -0.07
C ASP A 106 14.80 14.65 -0.28
N ASP A 107 15.58 15.13 0.69
CA ASP A 107 17.03 15.20 0.57
C ASP A 107 17.67 13.83 0.83
N TYR A 108 18.38 13.28 -0.16
CA TYR A 108 19.08 12.01 -0.01
C TYR A 108 20.30 12.14 0.93
N ILE A 109 20.27 11.40 2.04
CA ILE A 109 21.38 11.39 3.02
C ILE A 109 22.47 10.42 2.56
N GLY A 110 22.09 9.19 2.22
CA GLY A 110 23.03 8.14 1.84
C GLY A 110 22.43 6.74 1.86
N SER A 111 23.23 5.72 1.56
CA SER A 111 22.78 4.33 1.54
C SER A 111 23.88 3.35 1.92
N PHE A 112 23.50 2.09 2.12
CA PHE A 112 24.40 0.95 2.20
C PHE A 112 23.74 -0.30 1.60
N LYS A 113 24.56 -1.33 1.33
CA LYS A 113 24.10 -2.61 0.78
C LYS A 113 24.65 -3.78 1.56
N ILE A 114 23.83 -4.80 1.77
CA ILE A 114 24.20 -6.12 2.30
C ILE A 114 24.08 -7.10 1.14
N LEU A 115 25.22 -7.66 0.73
CA LEU A 115 25.30 -8.48 -0.49
C LEU A 115 24.85 -9.93 -0.31
N ASN A 116 24.70 -10.38 0.95
CA ASN A 116 24.15 -11.69 1.28
C ASN A 116 23.37 -11.55 2.59
N ILE A 117 22.04 -11.52 2.48
CA ILE A 117 21.16 -11.36 3.66
C ILE A 117 20.95 -12.65 4.44
N VAL A 118 21.15 -13.81 3.79
CA VAL A 118 20.98 -15.12 4.42
C VAL A 118 22.12 -15.44 5.39
N ASN A 119 23.35 -15.13 4.99
CA ASN A 119 24.54 -15.29 5.83
C ASN A 119 24.95 -13.98 6.52
N TYR A 120 23.96 -13.16 6.90
CA TYR A 120 24.22 -11.88 7.54
C TYR A 120 24.82 -12.06 8.94
N HIS A 121 25.85 -11.25 9.25
CA HIS A 121 26.40 -11.14 10.59
C HIS A 121 26.18 -9.71 11.12
N PRO A 122 25.62 -9.55 12.33
CA PRO A 122 25.43 -8.24 12.94
C PRO A 122 26.73 -7.46 13.07
N HIS A 123 26.71 -6.18 12.69
CA HIS A 123 27.83 -5.26 12.90
C HIS A 123 27.59 -4.49 14.20
N LEU A 124 28.46 -4.67 15.20
CA LEU A 124 28.35 -3.97 16.49
C LEU A 124 28.39 -2.44 16.33
N ASP A 125 29.19 -1.94 15.38
CA ASP A 125 29.32 -0.51 15.10
C ASP A 125 28.27 0.03 14.10
N GLY A 126 27.35 -0.82 13.64
CA GLY A 126 26.37 -0.50 12.62
C GLY A 126 26.94 -0.39 11.19
N HIS A 127 26.05 -0.29 10.21
CA HIS A 127 26.39 -0.09 8.80
C HIS A 127 26.71 1.37 8.51
N THR A 128 27.79 1.65 7.80
CA THR A 128 28.10 3.04 7.42
C THR A 128 27.14 3.52 6.34
N ILE A 129 26.42 4.62 6.60
CA ILE A 129 25.59 5.29 5.60
C ILE A 129 26.52 6.09 4.69
N ARG A 130 26.57 5.73 3.39
CA ARG A 130 27.44 6.39 2.40
C ARG A 130 26.64 7.36 1.55
N GLY A 131 26.96 8.64 1.68
CA GLY A 131 26.39 9.71 0.86
C GLY A 131 27.10 9.90 -0.47
N LEU A 132 26.75 10.98 -1.16
CA LEU A 132 27.43 11.43 -2.38
C LEU A 132 28.95 11.55 -2.15
N LEU A 133 29.75 11.14 -3.14
CA LEU A 133 31.21 11.07 -3.06
C LEU A 133 31.73 10.19 -1.91
N ASN A 134 30.96 9.17 -1.53
CA ASN A 134 31.32 8.18 -0.49
C ASN A 134 31.55 8.76 0.91
N ARG A 135 31.02 9.97 1.17
CA ARG A 135 31.10 10.62 2.48
C ARG A 135 30.40 9.76 3.54
N ASP A 136 31.00 9.67 4.72
CA ASP A 136 30.37 9.05 5.89
C ASP A 136 29.24 9.95 6.40
N ARG A 137 28.04 9.39 6.50
CA ARG A 137 26.79 10.09 6.86
C ARG A 137 26.12 9.47 8.08
N GLY A 138 26.87 8.69 8.87
CA GLY A 138 26.39 8.08 10.10
C GLY A 138 26.41 6.55 10.09
N ARG A 139 25.76 5.96 11.08
CA ARG A 139 25.66 4.50 11.26
C ARG A 139 24.19 4.08 11.32
N PHE A 140 23.84 3.01 10.63
CA PHE A 140 22.51 2.38 10.65
C PHE A 140 22.57 1.03 11.34
N TYR A 141 21.63 0.76 12.24
CA TYR A 141 21.58 -0.46 13.05
C TYR A 141 20.34 -1.27 12.70
N LEU A 142 20.55 -2.55 12.41
CA LEU A 142 19.50 -3.52 12.12
C LEU A 142 19.96 -4.93 12.52
N SER A 143 19.00 -5.83 12.66
CA SER A 143 19.24 -7.26 12.79
C SER A 143 18.53 -8.02 11.68
N ILE A 144 19.17 -9.05 11.13
CA ILE A 144 18.58 -9.95 10.16
C ILE A 144 18.69 -11.37 10.70
N ASN A 145 17.59 -12.10 10.66
CA ASN A 145 17.56 -13.54 10.84
C ASN A 145 16.98 -14.17 9.57
N ALA A 146 17.67 -15.16 9.01
CA ALA A 146 17.22 -15.90 7.85
C ALA A 146 17.10 -17.38 8.19
N VAL A 147 15.99 -18.00 7.83
CA VAL A 147 15.73 -19.42 8.05
C VAL A 147 15.32 -20.05 6.73
N LYS A 148 15.70 -21.31 6.48
CA LYS A 148 15.30 -22.00 5.26
C LYS A 148 13.76 -22.08 5.21
N SER A 149 13.17 -21.73 4.07
CA SER A 149 11.72 -21.71 3.90
C SER A 149 11.15 -23.13 4.06
N ASN A 150 10.12 -23.27 4.88
CA ASN A 150 9.39 -24.52 5.07
C ASN A 150 8.43 -24.79 3.90
N ASN A 151 7.71 -25.91 3.93
CA ASN A 151 6.77 -26.29 2.85
C ASN A 151 5.64 -25.27 2.64
N GLU A 152 5.15 -24.63 3.70
CA GLU A 152 4.10 -23.60 3.59
C GLU A 152 4.64 -22.37 2.90
N SER A 153 5.78 -21.85 3.38
CA SER A 153 6.46 -20.72 2.78
C SER A 153 6.78 -21.03 1.33
N GLN A 154 7.34 -22.20 0.98
CA GLN A 154 7.67 -22.57 -0.41
C GLN A 154 6.48 -22.57 -1.37
N GLN A 155 5.25 -22.73 -0.87
CA GLN A 155 4.06 -22.54 -1.71
C GLN A 155 3.80 -21.07 -2.00
N LEU A 156 4.35 -20.13 -1.24
CA LEU A 156 4.22 -18.70 -1.46
C LEU A 156 4.97 -18.21 -2.72
N SER A 157 4.57 -17.07 -3.25
CA SER A 157 5.32 -16.41 -4.33
C SER A 157 6.66 -15.94 -3.76
N ARG A 158 7.72 -15.90 -4.58
CA ARG A 158 8.98 -15.27 -4.14
C ARG A 158 8.73 -13.82 -3.74
N TYR A 159 9.46 -13.36 -2.73
CA TYR A 159 9.34 -12.00 -2.21
C TYR A 159 7.93 -11.69 -1.67
N THR A 160 7.28 -12.64 -1.00
CA THR A 160 5.96 -12.39 -0.40
C THR A 160 6.09 -11.61 0.90
N ASN A 161 5.41 -10.46 1.00
CA ASN A 161 5.26 -9.74 2.28
C ASN A 161 4.41 -10.56 3.25
N ASP A 162 4.94 -10.80 4.45
CA ASP A 162 4.22 -11.45 5.54
C ASP A 162 4.39 -10.70 6.87
N SER A 163 4.69 -9.40 6.78
CA SER A 163 4.89 -8.51 7.92
C SER A 163 3.58 -8.12 8.61
N PRO A 164 3.60 -7.69 9.88
CA PRO A 164 2.42 -7.13 10.53
C PRO A 164 1.74 -6.03 9.68
N CYS A 165 0.41 -5.92 9.79
CA CYS A 165 -0.38 -4.97 9.00
C CYS A 165 -0.15 -3.54 9.47
N ARG A 166 0.88 -2.88 8.94
CA ARG A 166 1.12 -1.47 9.22
C ARG A 166 0.12 -0.60 8.49
N TYR A 167 -0.37 0.43 9.18
CA TYR A 167 -1.22 1.45 8.61
C TYR A 167 -0.54 2.80 8.66
N SER A 168 -0.88 3.65 7.69
CA SER A 168 -0.77 5.10 7.77
C SER A 168 -2.12 5.72 7.44
N ARG A 169 -2.55 6.66 8.28
CA ARG A 169 -3.70 7.50 8.07
C ARG A 169 -3.21 8.93 7.84
N HIS A 170 -3.65 9.51 6.73
CA HIS A 170 -3.30 10.86 6.33
C HIS A 170 -4.56 11.71 6.42
N ASP A 171 -4.55 12.67 7.33
CA ASP A 171 -5.66 13.60 7.55
C ASP A 171 -5.36 14.90 6.82
N ASP A 172 -6.02 15.10 5.71
CA ASP A 172 -5.71 16.16 4.76
C ASP A 172 -6.49 17.43 5.09
N THR A 173 -5.76 18.50 5.47
CA THR A 173 -6.25 19.88 5.46
C THR A 173 -5.90 20.62 4.16
N ILE A 174 -5.05 20.05 3.29
CA ILE A 174 -4.39 20.74 2.17
C ILE A 174 -5.01 20.37 0.82
N ALA A 175 -5.68 19.22 0.68
CA ALA A 175 -6.49 18.93 -0.50
C ALA A 175 -7.51 20.04 -0.85
N GLY A 176 -7.96 20.81 0.15
CA GLY A 176 -8.80 22.01 -0.03
C GLY A 176 -8.10 23.22 -0.67
N GLN A 177 -6.76 23.21 -0.82
CA GLN A 177 -6.01 24.24 -1.56
C GLN A 177 -5.81 23.87 -3.04
N PHE A 178 -5.69 22.57 -3.35
CA PHE A 178 -5.59 22.08 -4.74
C PHE A 178 -6.95 21.92 -5.41
N THR A 179 -8.00 21.71 -4.63
CA THR A 179 -9.40 21.73 -5.08
C THR A 179 -10.02 23.06 -4.68
N LYS A 180 -10.79 23.72 -5.55
CA LYS A 180 -11.48 24.99 -5.22
C LYS A 180 -12.65 24.79 -4.24
N LEU A 181 -12.48 23.96 -3.22
CA LEU A 181 -13.51 23.59 -2.26
C LEU A 181 -13.11 24.11 -0.88
N ASN A 182 -13.69 25.27 -0.52
CA ASN A 182 -13.74 25.80 0.84
C ASN A 182 -14.65 24.91 1.72
N ASN A 183 -14.20 23.71 2.11
CA ASN A 183 -14.91 22.93 3.11
C ASN A 183 -13.98 22.55 4.26
N GLU A 184 -14.42 22.87 5.47
CA GLU A 184 -13.82 22.59 6.79
C GLU A 184 -13.86 21.08 7.16
N HIS A 185 -13.89 20.16 6.19
CA HIS A 185 -13.96 18.72 6.45
C HIS A 185 -12.59 18.09 6.26
N VAL A 186 -12.01 17.63 7.37
CA VAL A 186 -10.77 16.83 7.38
C VAL A 186 -11.03 15.55 6.60
N TYR A 187 -10.22 15.31 5.57
CA TYR A 187 -10.34 14.15 4.70
C TYR A 187 -9.30 13.11 5.11
N SER A 188 -9.75 11.94 5.56
CA SER A 188 -8.85 10.83 5.92
C SER A 188 -8.65 9.87 4.75
N THR A 189 -7.40 9.62 4.38
CA THR A 189 -7.03 8.46 3.57
C THR A 189 -6.27 7.44 4.39
N PHE A 190 -6.43 6.18 4.03
CA PHE A 190 -5.82 5.06 4.74
C PHE A 190 -5.01 4.23 3.76
N GLU A 191 -3.78 3.91 4.14
CA GLU A 191 -2.94 2.92 3.50
C GLU A 191 -2.64 1.83 4.53
N ILE A 192 -2.97 0.58 4.22
CA ILE A 192 -2.72 -0.57 5.10
C ILE A 192 -1.95 -1.64 4.34
N GLN A 193 -0.77 -2.01 4.84
CA GLN A 193 0.00 -3.13 4.33
C GLN A 193 -0.70 -4.45 4.67
N LEU A 194 -0.90 -5.28 3.66
CA LEU A 194 -1.51 -6.59 3.77
C LEU A 194 -0.46 -7.70 3.60
N ARG A 195 -0.71 -8.79 4.31
CA ARG A 195 0.07 -10.02 4.25
C ARG A 195 -0.45 -10.89 3.14
N ARG A 196 0.48 -11.42 2.34
CA ARG A 196 0.23 -12.48 1.36
C ARG A 196 -0.88 -12.14 0.35
N SER A 197 -1.12 -10.88 0.00
CA SER A 197 -2.23 -10.48 -0.89
C SER A 197 -2.24 -11.27 -2.21
N THR A 198 -1.09 -11.38 -2.87
CA THR A 198 -0.99 -12.15 -4.13
C THR A 198 -1.26 -13.64 -3.98
N TYR A 199 -1.20 -14.24 -2.78
CA TYR A 199 -1.54 -15.64 -2.52
C TYR A 199 -3.03 -15.91 -2.73
N PHE A 200 -3.88 -15.08 -2.13
CA PHE A 200 -5.35 -15.24 -2.20
C PHE A 200 -5.90 -15.01 -3.61
N PHE A 201 -5.16 -14.26 -4.44
CA PHE A 201 -5.58 -13.88 -5.78
C PHE A 201 -4.92 -14.70 -6.89
N ARG A 202 -4.15 -15.76 -6.59
CA ARG A 202 -3.39 -16.51 -7.62
C ARG A 202 -4.23 -17.08 -8.74
N GLN A 203 -5.44 -17.53 -8.43
CA GLN A 203 -6.33 -18.14 -9.42
C GLN A 203 -6.96 -17.10 -10.36
N HIS A 204 -7.11 -15.86 -9.90
CA HIS A 204 -7.81 -14.79 -10.60
C HIS A 204 -6.86 -13.75 -11.20
N GLY A 205 -5.64 -13.69 -10.67
CA GLY A 205 -4.60 -12.77 -11.10
C GLY A 205 -4.96 -11.31 -10.90
N ARG A 206 -4.18 -10.47 -11.55
CA ARG A 206 -4.32 -9.01 -11.56
C ARG A 206 -5.48 -8.58 -12.45
N GLN A 207 -6.30 -7.66 -11.95
CA GLN A 207 -7.43 -7.03 -12.64
C GLN A 207 -6.93 -5.75 -13.31
N TYR A 208 -6.83 -5.79 -14.64
CA TYR A 208 -6.36 -4.65 -15.43
C TYR A 208 -7.47 -3.62 -15.64
N TRP A 209 -7.07 -2.40 -15.94
CA TRP A 209 -8.00 -1.33 -16.30
C TRP A 209 -8.94 -1.71 -17.47
N SER A 210 -10.17 -1.21 -17.42
CA SER A 210 -11.25 -1.45 -18.36
C SER A 210 -11.07 -0.65 -19.62
N ARG A 211 -11.08 -1.35 -20.76
CA ARG A 211 -11.06 -0.72 -22.07
C ARG A 211 -12.37 -0.04 -22.44
N ASP A 212 -13.44 -0.26 -21.68
CA ASP A 212 -14.77 0.30 -21.95
C ASP A 212 -15.05 1.58 -21.13
N HIS A 213 -14.06 2.03 -20.34
CA HIS A 213 -14.21 3.21 -19.49
C HIS A 213 -13.38 4.39 -20.03
N ASP A 214 -14.05 5.45 -20.49
CA ASP A 214 -13.42 6.60 -21.15
C ASP A 214 -12.25 7.20 -20.37
N LEU A 215 -12.41 7.45 -19.06
CA LEU A 215 -11.32 8.01 -18.24
C LEU A 215 -10.14 7.04 -18.09
N ALA A 216 -10.39 5.73 -18.10
CA ALA A 216 -9.31 4.75 -18.01
C ALA A 216 -8.52 4.70 -19.32
N GLN A 217 -9.22 4.80 -20.46
CA GLN A 217 -8.58 4.93 -21.77
C GLN A 217 -7.75 6.23 -21.88
N ILE A 218 -8.19 7.34 -21.27
CA ILE A 218 -7.40 8.57 -21.24
C ILE A 218 -6.09 8.36 -20.46
N VAL A 219 -6.13 7.73 -19.29
CA VAL A 219 -4.95 7.56 -18.42
C VAL A 219 -3.98 6.50 -18.94
N PHE A 220 -4.51 5.36 -19.42
CA PHE A 220 -3.73 4.17 -19.73
C PHE A 220 -3.66 3.82 -21.22
N GLY A 221 -4.59 4.34 -22.03
CA GLY A 221 -4.61 4.12 -23.47
C GLY A 221 -3.62 5.01 -24.22
N THR A 222 -3.71 5.00 -25.56
CA THR A 222 -2.84 5.79 -26.44
C THR A 222 -3.33 7.24 -26.62
N HIS A 223 -4.05 7.78 -25.64
CA HIS A 223 -4.67 9.10 -25.76
C HIS A 223 -3.60 10.21 -25.73
N PRO A 224 -3.68 11.25 -26.60
CA PRO A 224 -2.69 12.34 -26.64
C PRO A 224 -2.52 13.09 -25.30
N LEU A 225 -3.57 13.15 -24.49
CA LEU A 225 -3.55 13.77 -23.15
C LEU A 225 -3.15 12.81 -22.02
N GLY A 226 -2.82 11.55 -22.31
CA GLY A 226 -2.63 10.52 -21.28
C GLY A 226 -1.45 10.77 -20.36
N LEU A 227 -0.32 11.26 -20.88
CA LEU A 227 0.85 11.56 -20.05
C LEU A 227 0.58 12.67 -19.02
N VAL A 228 -0.10 13.73 -19.45
CA VAL A 228 -0.49 14.85 -18.57
C VAL A 228 -1.46 14.35 -17.51
N THR A 229 -2.48 13.59 -17.92
CA THR A 229 -3.48 13.04 -17.00
C THR A 229 -2.84 12.11 -15.97
N LYS A 230 -1.97 11.19 -16.39
CA LYS A 230 -1.24 10.27 -15.51
C LYS A 230 -0.35 11.03 -14.52
N THR A 231 0.30 12.11 -14.96
CA THR A 231 1.11 12.97 -14.08
C THR A 231 0.23 13.64 -13.01
N SER A 232 -0.91 14.19 -13.40
CA SER A 232 -1.87 14.80 -12.46
C SER A 232 -2.40 13.78 -11.44
N VAL A 233 -2.70 12.56 -11.86
CA VAL A 233 -3.11 11.46 -10.95
C VAL A 233 -2.02 11.18 -9.94
N LYS A 234 -0.76 11.04 -10.39
CA LYS A 234 0.37 10.76 -9.48
C LYS A 234 0.61 11.89 -8.49
N LEU A 235 0.47 13.14 -8.92
CA LEU A 235 0.52 14.31 -8.03
C LEU A 235 -0.62 14.28 -7.00
N ALA A 236 -1.83 13.92 -7.43
CA ALA A 236 -2.96 13.77 -6.51
C ALA A 236 -2.74 12.63 -5.52
N HIS A 237 -2.29 11.45 -5.98
CA HIS A 237 -1.95 10.32 -5.10
C HIS A 237 -0.92 10.73 -4.06
N ARG A 238 0.15 11.39 -4.51
CA ARG A 238 1.21 11.88 -3.64
C ARG A 238 0.66 12.86 -2.60
N ALA A 239 -0.17 13.83 -2.99
CA ALA A 239 -0.76 14.78 -2.04
C ALA A 239 -1.55 14.10 -0.90
N LEU A 240 -2.16 12.94 -1.18
CA LEU A 240 -2.96 12.20 -0.19
C LEU A 240 -2.17 11.27 0.72
N TYR A 241 -1.13 10.64 0.18
CA TYR A 241 -0.42 9.54 0.84
C TYR A 241 1.03 9.88 1.21
N GLU A 242 1.51 11.05 0.81
CA GLU A 242 2.85 11.50 1.18
C GLU A 242 2.91 11.73 2.68
N GLN A 243 3.82 11.00 3.33
CA GLN A 243 4.07 11.19 4.74
C GLN A 243 4.56 12.62 4.99
N THR A 244 3.84 13.38 5.79
CA THR A 244 4.25 14.68 6.33
C THR A 244 4.73 14.57 7.77
N VAL A 245 5.46 15.57 8.28
CA VAL A 245 5.94 15.55 9.67
C VAL A 245 4.81 15.76 10.70
N LYS A 246 3.70 16.40 10.30
CA LYS A 246 2.67 16.91 11.23
C LYS A 246 1.29 16.23 11.15
N HIS A 247 0.99 15.48 10.08
CA HIS A 247 -0.39 15.07 9.77
C HIS A 247 -0.59 13.57 9.49
N ASN A 248 0.28 12.70 10.03
CA ASN A 248 0.11 11.25 9.86
C ASN A 248 -0.05 10.53 11.19
N GLU A 249 -1.08 9.71 11.29
CA GLU A 249 -1.16 8.65 12.31
C GLU A 249 -0.64 7.36 11.67
N SER A 250 0.22 6.61 12.36
CA SER A 250 0.71 5.32 11.86
C SER A 250 0.86 4.32 12.99
N GLY A 251 0.79 3.04 12.66
CA GLY A 251 0.88 1.97 13.64
C GLY A 251 0.74 0.61 13.01
N VAL A 252 0.46 -0.39 13.84
CA VAL A 252 0.26 -1.79 13.44
C VAL A 252 -1.13 -2.22 13.86
N LEU A 253 -1.82 -2.94 12.98
CA LEU A 253 -3.09 -3.61 13.24
C LEU A 253 -2.88 -5.11 13.37
N HIS A 254 -3.51 -5.72 14.37
CA HIS A 254 -3.42 -7.14 14.66
C HIS A 254 -4.73 -7.91 14.43
N ASN A 255 -5.87 -7.22 14.46
CA ASN A 255 -7.19 -7.85 14.42
C ASN A 255 -8.27 -6.87 13.91
N GLY A 256 -9.49 -7.39 13.74
CA GLY A 256 -10.64 -6.62 13.29
C GLY A 256 -11.05 -5.50 14.24
N ASP A 257 -10.94 -5.69 15.56
CA ASP A 257 -11.38 -4.69 16.55
C ASP A 257 -10.51 -3.43 16.50
N GLU A 258 -9.21 -3.58 16.30
CA GLU A 258 -8.29 -2.46 16.08
C GLU A 258 -8.60 -1.72 14.79
N LEU A 259 -8.90 -2.44 13.70
CA LEU A 259 -9.34 -1.82 12.45
C LEU A 259 -10.64 -1.04 12.64
N TRP A 260 -11.60 -1.58 13.39
CA TRP A 260 -12.86 -0.90 13.70
C TRP A 260 -12.66 0.41 14.45
N LYS A 261 -11.83 0.37 15.49
CA LYS A 261 -11.51 1.55 16.31
C LYS A 261 -10.76 2.62 15.52
N LEU A 262 -9.87 2.21 14.62
CA LEU A 262 -9.07 3.14 13.82
C LEU A 262 -9.88 3.86 12.75
N VAL A 263 -10.70 3.11 12.01
CA VAL A 263 -11.26 3.57 10.73
C VAL A 263 -12.71 4.02 10.86
N PHE A 264 -13.54 3.26 11.58
CA PHE A 264 -14.99 3.43 11.53
C PHE A 264 -15.56 4.08 12.79
N MET A 265 -14.85 4.02 13.91
CA MET A 265 -15.29 4.63 15.16
C MET A 265 -14.98 6.12 15.17
N ASP A 266 -16.02 6.94 15.34
CA ASP A 266 -15.86 8.38 15.57
C ASP A 266 -15.24 8.61 16.95
N LYS A 267 -14.12 9.34 16.99
CA LYS A 267 -13.37 9.59 18.22
C LYS A 267 -14.14 10.46 19.22
N THR A 268 -15.06 11.29 18.75
CA THR A 268 -15.86 12.22 19.57
C THR A 268 -17.12 11.53 20.10
N THR A 269 -17.90 10.92 19.20
CA THR A 269 -19.21 10.34 19.58
C THR A 269 -19.07 8.92 20.11
N GLN A 270 -17.93 8.25 19.86
CA GLN A 270 -17.73 6.83 20.14
C GLN A 270 -18.78 5.94 19.45
N ARG A 271 -19.31 6.39 18.31
CA ARG A 271 -20.26 5.64 17.46
C ARG A 271 -19.60 5.31 16.13
N ILE A 272 -20.09 4.25 15.49
CA ILE A 272 -19.65 3.90 14.14
C ILE A 272 -20.22 4.94 13.16
N LYS A 273 -19.33 5.52 12.35
CA LYS A 273 -19.67 6.48 11.32
C LYS A 273 -20.27 5.75 10.11
N PRO A 274 -21.54 6.02 9.73
CA PRO A 274 -22.17 5.42 8.56
C PRO A 274 -21.64 6.07 7.27
N CYS A 275 -20.48 5.62 6.79
CA CYS A 275 -19.81 6.18 5.61
C CYS A 275 -19.52 5.11 4.54
N ILE A 276 -19.50 5.54 3.27
CA ILE A 276 -19.04 4.73 2.14
C ILE A 276 -17.57 5.05 1.90
N TYR A 277 -16.77 4.03 1.66
CA TYR A 277 -15.36 4.14 1.31
C TYR A 277 -15.11 3.60 -0.09
N THR A 278 -14.29 4.29 -0.87
CA THR A 278 -13.76 3.79 -2.13
C THR A 278 -12.42 3.14 -1.85
N TYR A 279 -12.16 1.94 -2.40
CA TYR A 279 -10.94 1.20 -2.11
C TYR A 279 -10.27 0.59 -3.35
N THR A 280 -8.96 0.39 -3.24
CA THR A 280 -8.15 -0.45 -4.12
C THR A 280 -7.24 -1.35 -3.28
N ILE A 281 -6.97 -2.55 -3.77
CA ILE A 281 -5.95 -3.45 -3.21
C ILE A 281 -4.98 -3.79 -4.33
N ASP A 282 -3.69 -3.52 -4.13
CA ASP A 282 -2.61 -3.97 -5.02
C ASP A 282 -1.89 -5.21 -4.46
N ASP A 283 -0.69 -5.50 -4.96
CA ASP A 283 0.07 -6.70 -4.57
C ASP A 283 0.42 -6.76 -3.06
N SER A 284 0.38 -5.64 -2.34
CA SER A 284 0.74 -5.59 -0.91
C SER A 284 -0.08 -4.63 -0.06
N THR A 285 -0.94 -3.81 -0.64
CA THR A 285 -1.46 -2.63 0.06
C THR A 285 -2.95 -2.44 -0.23
N TRP A 286 -3.73 -2.23 0.84
CA TRP A 286 -5.11 -1.78 0.79
C TRP A 286 -5.15 -0.28 1.01
N ARG A 287 -5.61 0.46 -0.01
CA ARG A 287 -5.80 1.90 0.04
C ARG A 287 -7.26 2.25 -0.06
N PHE A 288 -7.72 3.16 0.78
CA PHE A 288 -9.11 3.60 0.72
C PHE A 288 -9.32 4.98 1.34
N SER A 289 -10.47 5.56 0.99
CA SER A 289 -10.90 6.86 1.50
C SER A 289 -12.41 7.03 1.41
N GLU A 290 -12.95 8.01 2.15
CA GLU A 290 -14.39 8.29 2.15
C GLU A 290 -14.91 8.76 0.78
N THR A 291 -16.04 8.21 0.33
CA THR A 291 -16.62 8.44 -1.00
C THR A 291 -17.38 9.76 -1.11
N ASN A 292 -17.87 10.35 -0.01
CA ASN A 292 -18.81 11.48 -0.07
C ASN A 292 -18.17 12.87 -0.27
N ASN A 293 -16.86 12.97 -0.45
CA ASN A 293 -16.20 14.26 -0.68
C ASN A 293 -15.99 14.55 -2.18
N LYS A 294 -16.46 15.74 -2.60
CA LYS A 294 -16.33 16.32 -3.95
C LYS A 294 -14.87 16.57 -4.40
N CYS A 295 -13.89 16.29 -3.53
CA CYS A 295 -12.46 16.50 -3.80
C CYS A 295 -11.94 15.80 -5.07
N PHE A 296 -12.58 14.70 -5.50
CA PHE A 296 -12.14 13.91 -6.66
C PHE A 296 -13.07 13.98 -7.87
N THR A 297 -14.16 14.73 -7.81
CA THR A 297 -15.13 14.74 -8.91
C THR A 297 -14.56 15.36 -10.18
N ASP A 298 -13.50 16.17 -10.04
CA ASP A 298 -12.97 16.99 -11.12
C ASP A 298 -11.70 16.41 -11.76
N TYR A 299 -11.10 15.37 -11.15
CA TYR A 299 -9.80 14.83 -11.58
C TYR A 299 -9.77 13.30 -11.48
N VAL A 300 -10.25 12.63 -12.54
CA VAL A 300 -10.00 11.19 -12.77
C VAL A 300 -10.72 10.27 -11.77
N SER A 301 -10.95 9.02 -12.17
CA SER A 301 -11.53 8.01 -11.29
C SER A 301 -10.78 7.90 -9.95
N LYS A 302 -11.50 7.95 -8.82
CA LYS A 302 -10.94 7.78 -7.47
C LYS A 302 -10.07 6.54 -7.36
N HIS A 303 -10.49 5.42 -7.97
CA HIS A 303 -9.72 4.18 -7.97
C HIS A 303 -8.34 4.34 -8.62
N VAL A 304 -8.23 5.16 -9.68
CA VAL A 304 -6.96 5.42 -10.36
C VAL A 304 -6.02 6.23 -9.49
N VAL A 305 -6.55 7.20 -8.73
CA VAL A 305 -5.76 7.97 -7.75
C VAL A 305 -5.32 7.07 -6.60
N LEU A 306 -6.22 6.28 -6.02
CA LEU A 306 -5.88 5.33 -4.96
C LEU A 306 -4.84 4.30 -5.43
N ALA A 307 -4.87 3.87 -6.69
CA ALA A 307 -3.93 2.91 -7.26
C ALA A 307 -2.62 3.53 -7.80
N ASP A 308 -2.33 4.81 -7.55
CA ASP A 308 -1.14 5.53 -8.08
C ASP A 308 -0.97 5.40 -9.62
N ALA A 309 -2.08 5.44 -10.35
CA ALA A 309 -2.10 5.16 -11.79
C ALA A 309 -1.41 3.82 -12.17
N SER A 310 -1.58 2.79 -11.34
CA SER A 310 -1.22 1.41 -11.68
C SER A 310 -2.18 0.88 -12.75
N GLU A 311 -1.64 0.16 -13.74
CA GLU A 311 -2.43 -0.47 -14.81
C GLU A 311 -3.31 -1.61 -14.31
N TYR A 312 -3.06 -2.10 -13.10
CA TYR A 312 -3.83 -3.17 -12.49
C TYR A 312 -3.94 -3.01 -10.98
N VAL A 313 -4.92 -3.72 -10.44
CA VAL A 313 -5.15 -3.95 -9.01
C VAL A 313 -5.43 -5.45 -8.79
N LEU A 314 -5.37 -5.94 -7.55
CA LEU A 314 -5.96 -7.24 -7.20
C LEU A 314 -7.49 -7.13 -7.07
N CYS A 315 -7.97 -6.07 -6.44
CA CYS A 315 -9.40 -5.76 -6.33
C CYS A 315 -9.62 -4.25 -6.18
N ALA A 316 -10.83 -3.78 -6.51
CA ALA A 316 -11.26 -2.40 -6.33
C ALA A 316 -12.79 -2.32 -6.28
N GLY A 317 -13.31 -1.36 -5.52
CA GLY A 317 -14.75 -1.17 -5.39
C GLY A 317 -15.09 -0.12 -4.34
N GLN A 318 -16.22 -0.32 -3.69
CA GLN A 318 -16.64 0.41 -2.51
C GLN A 318 -16.94 -0.55 -1.36
N PHE A 319 -16.89 -0.01 -0.14
CA PHE A 319 -17.33 -0.75 1.03
C PHE A 319 -17.88 0.19 2.11
N HIS A 320 -18.69 -0.34 3.02
CA HIS A 320 -19.30 0.43 4.11
C HIS A 320 -19.59 -0.44 5.34
N PRO A 321 -19.63 0.15 6.55
CA PRO A 321 -20.09 -0.55 7.73
C PRO A 321 -21.61 -0.67 7.74
N ARG A 322 -22.11 -1.78 8.27
CA ARG A 322 -23.54 -2.05 8.44
C ARG A 322 -23.76 -2.84 9.74
N PRO A 323 -24.86 -2.62 10.47
CA PRO A 323 -25.28 -3.56 11.51
C PRO A 323 -25.41 -4.96 10.92
N LYS A 324 -24.93 -5.98 11.61
CA LYS A 324 -24.97 -7.35 11.14
C LYS A 324 -26.42 -7.76 10.84
N PHE A 325 -26.63 -8.34 9.66
CA PHE A 325 -27.96 -8.68 9.13
C PHE A 325 -28.85 -7.49 8.72
N GLY A 326 -28.29 -6.29 8.60
CA GLY A 326 -28.95 -5.11 8.05
C GLY A 326 -29.50 -4.13 9.09
N TRP A 327 -29.83 -2.92 8.63
CA TRP A 327 -30.21 -1.78 9.46
C TRP A 327 -31.53 -1.95 10.23
N ASN A 328 -32.37 -2.92 9.83
CA ASN A 328 -33.65 -3.21 10.46
C ASN A 328 -33.56 -4.16 11.67
N ARG A 329 -32.35 -4.60 12.05
CA ARG A 329 -32.13 -5.58 13.13
C ARG A 329 -31.50 -4.89 14.34
N SER A 330 -31.91 -5.28 15.55
CA SER A 330 -31.44 -4.75 16.82
C SER A 330 -30.10 -5.34 17.28
N SER A 331 -29.22 -5.70 16.34
CA SER A 331 -27.94 -6.31 16.66
C SER A 331 -26.90 -5.23 16.93
N ASP A 332 -26.18 -5.34 18.05
CA ASP A 332 -25.02 -4.49 18.34
C ASP A 332 -23.76 -4.95 17.57
N ASP A 333 -23.79 -6.15 16.95
CA ASP A 333 -22.73 -6.60 16.03
C ASP A 333 -22.74 -5.81 14.72
N TRP A 334 -21.56 -5.55 14.17
CA TRP A 334 -21.37 -4.88 12.87
C TRP A 334 -20.61 -5.77 11.87
N GLU A 335 -20.82 -5.50 10.59
CA GLU A 335 -20.13 -6.13 9.47
C GLU A 335 -19.69 -5.08 8.44
N LEU A 336 -18.64 -5.41 7.69
CA LEU A 336 -18.22 -4.64 6.53
C LEU A 336 -18.80 -5.25 5.26
N VAL A 337 -19.49 -4.43 4.49
CA VAL A 337 -20.07 -4.82 3.20
C VAL A 337 -19.16 -4.32 2.11
N PHE A 338 -18.57 -5.21 1.32
CA PHE A 338 -17.72 -4.90 0.17
C PHE A 338 -18.42 -5.19 -1.15
N ASP A 339 -18.11 -4.40 -2.17
CA ASP A 339 -18.47 -4.67 -3.55
C ASP A 339 -17.26 -4.61 -4.49
N ASN A 340 -17.50 -4.90 -5.77
CA ASN A 340 -16.54 -4.77 -6.87
C ASN A 340 -16.88 -3.60 -7.82
N ALA A 341 -17.54 -2.56 -7.32
CA ALA A 341 -17.99 -1.40 -8.10
C ALA A 341 -16.82 -0.46 -8.44
N SER A 342 -16.03 -0.82 -9.46
CA SER A 342 -15.03 0.06 -10.05
C SER A 342 -15.24 0.19 -11.55
N GLY A 343 -15.60 1.39 -12.02
CA GLY A 343 -15.69 1.67 -13.45
C GLY A 343 -14.33 1.56 -14.16
N THR A 344 -13.24 1.81 -13.44
CA THR A 344 -11.89 1.75 -14.01
C THR A 344 -11.33 0.35 -14.09
N TYR A 345 -11.42 -0.47 -13.04
CA TYR A 345 -10.79 -1.81 -13.06
C TYR A 345 -11.79 -2.94 -13.27
N THR A 346 -13.08 -2.69 -13.07
CA THR A 346 -14.20 -3.65 -13.23
C THR A 346 -13.87 -5.08 -12.76
N PRO A 347 -13.41 -5.30 -11.51
CA PRO A 347 -13.00 -6.63 -11.06
C PRO A 347 -14.12 -7.66 -11.21
N GLY A 348 -13.77 -8.89 -11.58
CA GLY A 348 -14.75 -9.97 -11.69
C GLY A 348 -15.42 -10.34 -10.36
N ILE A 349 -16.63 -10.90 -10.40
CA ILE A 349 -17.35 -11.33 -9.18
C ILE A 349 -16.58 -12.37 -8.36
N HIS A 350 -15.80 -13.23 -9.04
CA HIS A 350 -15.00 -14.28 -8.41
C HIS A 350 -13.92 -13.73 -7.47
N VAL A 351 -13.49 -12.49 -7.68
CA VAL A 351 -12.47 -11.80 -6.87
C VAL A 351 -12.96 -11.51 -5.45
N LEU A 352 -14.28 -11.42 -5.24
CA LEU A 352 -14.87 -11.08 -3.95
C LEU A 352 -14.60 -12.13 -2.87
N GLU A 353 -14.54 -13.42 -3.23
CA GLU A 353 -14.21 -14.46 -2.24
C GLU A 353 -12.74 -14.34 -1.81
N SER A 354 -11.82 -14.16 -2.76
CA SER A 354 -10.40 -13.89 -2.45
C SER A 354 -10.20 -12.65 -1.59
N LEU A 355 -10.97 -11.58 -1.83
CA LEU A 355 -10.97 -10.37 -1.01
C LEU A 355 -11.39 -10.69 0.42
N LYS A 356 -12.49 -11.43 0.59
CA LYS A 356 -12.99 -11.82 1.91
C LYS A 356 -11.98 -12.67 2.67
N GLU A 357 -11.42 -13.71 2.04
CA GLU A 357 -10.40 -14.57 2.65
C GLU A 357 -9.15 -13.77 3.05
N LEU A 358 -8.68 -12.86 2.18
CA LEU A 358 -7.53 -12.00 2.44
C LEU A 358 -7.76 -11.12 3.68
N LEU A 359 -8.91 -10.45 3.77
CA LEU A 359 -9.21 -9.53 4.87
C LEU A 359 -9.44 -10.30 6.19
N LEU A 360 -10.11 -11.45 6.16
CA LEU A 360 -10.27 -12.30 7.35
C LEU A 360 -8.93 -12.87 7.85
N PHE A 361 -8.00 -13.19 6.94
CA PHE A 361 -6.65 -13.63 7.28
C PHE A 361 -5.83 -12.52 7.96
N ASN A 362 -5.92 -11.29 7.46
CA ASN A 362 -5.16 -10.15 7.98
C ASN A 362 -5.79 -9.55 9.25
N PHE A 363 -7.11 -9.62 9.38
CA PHE A 363 -7.85 -9.04 10.50
C PHE A 363 -8.84 -10.06 11.08
N PRO A 364 -8.34 -11.04 11.85
CA PRO A 364 -9.19 -11.99 12.55
C PRO A 364 -10.24 -11.27 13.40
N GLY A 365 -11.47 -11.78 13.41
CA GLY A 365 -12.61 -11.19 14.14
C GLY A 365 -13.48 -10.25 13.31
N LEU A 366 -13.08 -9.87 12.09
CA LEU A 366 -13.98 -9.14 11.18
C LEU A 366 -15.17 -10.00 10.73
N SER A 367 -16.34 -9.36 10.60
CA SER A 367 -17.48 -9.89 9.85
C SER A 367 -17.53 -9.20 8.49
N ILE A 368 -17.47 -9.97 7.40
CA ILE A 368 -17.42 -9.46 6.03
C ILE A 368 -18.50 -10.11 5.17
N VAL A 369 -19.25 -9.27 4.46
CA VAL A 369 -20.19 -9.66 3.42
C VAL A 369 -19.76 -9.01 2.11
N THR A 370 -19.84 -9.76 1.02
CA THR A 370 -19.51 -9.27 -0.31
C THR A 370 -20.71 -9.34 -1.23
N TYR A 371 -20.95 -8.32 -2.02
CA TYR A 371 -21.98 -8.31 -3.06
C TYR A 371 -21.39 -7.98 -4.42
N ASN A 372 -22.01 -8.53 -5.47
CA ASN A 372 -21.78 -7.99 -6.81
C ASN A 372 -22.33 -6.56 -6.87
N TYR A 373 -21.67 -5.66 -7.60
CA TYR A 373 -22.14 -4.28 -7.73
C TYR A 373 -23.55 -4.12 -8.34
N LYS A 374 -24.09 -5.16 -8.99
CA LYS A 374 -25.46 -5.22 -9.53
C LYS A 374 -26.47 -5.90 -8.60
N ASP A 375 -26.04 -6.36 -7.43
CA ASP A 375 -26.90 -7.08 -6.50
C ASP A 375 -27.96 -6.14 -5.90
N PRO A 376 -29.26 -6.48 -5.97
CA PRO A 376 -30.32 -5.68 -5.36
C PRO A 376 -30.15 -5.46 -3.84
N LEU A 377 -29.56 -6.43 -3.12
CA LEU A 377 -29.33 -6.33 -1.67
C LEU A 377 -28.24 -5.30 -1.33
N LEU A 378 -27.26 -5.12 -2.22
CA LEU A 378 -26.28 -4.05 -2.08
C LEU A 378 -26.97 -2.68 -2.21
N LYS A 379 -27.84 -2.53 -3.21
CA LYS A 379 -28.58 -1.29 -3.43
C LYS A 379 -29.45 -0.93 -2.22
N GLU A 380 -30.20 -1.89 -1.69
CA GLU A 380 -31.00 -1.71 -0.46
C GLU A 380 -30.10 -1.30 0.72
N SER A 381 -28.95 -1.95 0.88
CA SER A 381 -28.00 -1.65 1.95
C SER A 381 -27.45 -0.21 1.87
N LEU A 382 -27.20 0.29 0.66
CA LEU A 382 -26.70 1.65 0.43
C LEU A 382 -27.79 2.70 0.66
N GLU A 383 -29.04 2.41 0.27
CA GLU A 383 -30.19 3.28 0.56
C GLU A 383 -30.40 3.42 2.08
N GLN A 384 -30.32 2.31 2.84
CA GLN A 384 -30.43 2.33 4.29
C GLN A 384 -29.25 3.05 4.97
N LEU A 385 -28.02 2.85 4.47
CA LEU A 385 -26.84 3.58 4.95
C LEU A 385 -27.00 5.09 4.77
N LYS A 386 -27.56 5.53 3.63
CA LYS A 386 -27.81 6.96 3.37
C LYS A 386 -28.75 7.57 4.41
N LEU A 387 -29.84 6.89 4.74
CA LEU A 387 -30.77 7.31 5.79
C LEU A 387 -30.08 7.35 7.17
N ALA A 388 -29.22 6.37 7.47
CA ALA A 388 -28.46 6.35 8.71
C ALA A 388 -27.47 7.52 8.81
N ALA A 389 -26.82 7.90 7.70
CA ALA A 389 -25.93 9.05 7.63
C ALA A 389 -26.66 10.39 7.86
N GLU A 390 -27.83 10.58 7.25
CA GLU A 390 -28.68 11.76 7.47
C GLU A 390 -29.08 11.89 8.95
N ASN A 391 -29.44 10.78 9.59
CA ASN A 391 -29.76 10.74 11.02
C ASN A 391 -28.53 11.03 11.89
N TYR A 392 -27.35 10.52 11.52
CA TYR A 392 -26.10 10.76 12.24
C TYR A 392 -25.76 12.26 12.28
N GLU A 393 -25.79 12.94 11.13
CA GLU A 393 -25.46 14.37 11.02
C GLU A 393 -26.46 15.28 11.75
N SER A 394 -27.72 14.85 11.90
CA SER A 394 -28.74 15.64 12.62
C SER A 394 -28.53 15.67 14.14
N HIS A 395 -27.92 14.63 14.71
CA HIS A 395 -27.64 14.55 16.15
C HIS A 395 -26.39 15.34 16.57
N ASP A 396 -25.45 15.60 15.64
CA ASP A 396 -24.24 16.41 15.90
C ASP A 396 -24.51 17.93 15.82
N LYS A 397 -25.71 18.36 15.39
CA LYS A 397 -26.10 19.77 15.28
C LYS A 397 -26.93 20.29 16.46
N THR A 398 -27.17 19.45 17.47
CA THR A 398 -27.86 19.77 18.74
C THR A 398 -26.92 19.59 19.90
#